data_AF-A0AAJ1T3V3-F1
#
_entry.id   AF-A0AAJ1T3V3-F1
#
_cell.length_a   1.000
_cell.length_b   1.000
_cell.length_c   1.000
_cell.angle_alpha   90.00
_cell.angle_beta   90.00
_cell.angle_gamma   90.00
#
_symmetry.space_group_name_H-M   'P 1'
#
loop_
_entity.id
_entity.type
_entity.pdbx_description
1 polymer ?
#
loop_
_entity_poly.entity_id
_entity_poly.type
_entity_poly.pdbx_seq_one_letter_code
_entity_poly.pdbx_strand_id
1 'polypeptide(L)' 'MLEYLNSTTNEEALEELADLFEIIHSLVKVHGADIEKLEEIRRQKAVQRGGFQERIFLIEVEDE' A
#
# COMPACT_ATOMS: atom_id res chain seq x y z
N MET A 1 1.86 -12.65 0.02
CA MET A 1 2.50 -12.18 -1.25
C MET A 1 2.94 -13.34 -2.14
N LEU A 2 3.54 -14.41 -1.61
CA LEU A 2 3.82 -15.60 -2.43
C LEU A 2 2.53 -16.20 -3.03
N GLU A 3 1.42 -16.21 -2.29
CA GLU A 3 0.11 -16.64 -2.80
C GLU A 3 -0.39 -15.76 -3.94
N TYR A 4 -0.40 -14.43 -3.78
CA TYR A 4 -0.66 -13.50 -4.89
C TYR A 4 0.20 -13.79 -6.14
N LEU A 5 1.51 -14.02 -5.97
CA LEU A 5 2.42 -14.32 -7.09
C LEU A 5 2.13 -15.68 -7.74
N ASN A 6 1.53 -16.62 -7.00
CA ASN A 6 1.17 -17.95 -7.47
C ASN A 6 -0.27 -18.04 -7.99
N SER A 7 -1.06 -16.98 -7.86
CA SER A 7 -2.44 -16.95 -8.38
C SER A 7 -2.44 -17.21 -9.88
N THR A 8 -3.39 -18.03 -10.33
CA THR A 8 -3.51 -18.45 -11.73
C THR A 8 -4.66 -17.75 -12.44
N THR A 9 -5.58 -17.19 -11.68
CA THR A 9 -6.74 -16.42 -12.16
C THR A 9 -6.77 -15.03 -11.54
N ASN A 10 -7.52 -14.12 -12.18
CA ASN A 10 -7.70 -12.78 -11.64
C ASN A 10 -8.52 -12.80 -10.35
N GLU A 11 -9.48 -13.72 -10.25
CA GLU A 11 -10.31 -13.91 -9.07
C GLU A 11 -9.45 -14.33 -7.86
N GLU A 12 -8.59 -15.35 -8.02
CA GLU A 12 -7.63 -15.74 -6.97
C GLU A 12 -6.72 -14.57 -6.60
N ALA A 13 -6.19 -13.83 -7.59
CA ALA A 13 -5.34 -12.68 -7.32
C ALA A 13 -6.08 -11.58 -6.52
N LEU A 14 -7.37 -11.37 -6.78
CA LEU A 14 -8.19 -10.38 -6.08
C LEU A 14 -8.49 -10.80 -4.64
N GLU A 15 -8.72 -12.09 -4.38
CA GLU A 15 -8.88 -12.63 -3.02
C GLU A 15 -7.60 -12.39 -2.19
N GLU A 16 -6.44 -12.73 -2.75
CA GLU A 16 -5.15 -12.52 -2.08
C GLU A 16 -4.83 -11.04 -1.81
N LEU A 17 -5.29 -10.13 -2.68
CA LEU A 17 -5.18 -8.69 -2.46
C LEU A 17 -6.15 -8.20 -1.37
N ALA A 18 -7.33 -8.81 -1.24
CA ALA A 18 -8.28 -8.51 -0.18
C ALA A 18 -7.68 -8.89 1.19
N ASP A 19 -7.04 -10.06 1.29
CA ASP A 19 -6.36 -10.49 2.51
C ASP A 19 -5.23 -9.53 2.90
N LEU A 20 -4.48 -9.01 1.92
CA LEU A 20 -3.47 -7.97 2.17
C LEU A 20 -4.10 -6.68 2.72
N PHE A 21 -5.28 -6.29 2.23
CA PHE A 21 -6.00 -5.15 2.81
C PHE A 21 -6.40 -5.42 4.26
N GLU A 22 -6.88 -6.61 4.61
CA GLU A 22 -7.22 -6.93 6.00
C GLU A 22 -6.02 -6.79 6.94
N ILE A 23 -4.83 -7.20 6.50
CA ILE A 23 -3.58 -7.01 7.24
C ILE A 23 -3.29 -5.52 7.43
N ILE A 24 -3.36 -4.72 6.36
CA ILE A 24 -3.13 -3.27 6.43
C ILE A 24 -4.11 -2.60 7.40
N HIS A 25 -5.40 -2.90 7.29
CA HIS A 25 -6.43 -2.39 8.19
C HIS A 25 -6.17 -2.75 9.65
N SER A 26 -5.68 -3.97 9.91
CA SER A 26 -5.33 -4.43 11.25
C SER A 26 -4.14 -3.66 11.80
N LEU A 27 -3.09 -3.47 11.00
CA LEU A 27 -1.89 -2.73 11.39
C LEU A 27 -2.18 -1.24 11.67
N VAL A 28 -3.04 -0.61 10.87
CA VAL A 28 -3.48 0.77 11.09
C VAL A 28 -4.08 0.94 12.49
N LYS A 29 -4.96 0.01 12.89
CA LYS A 29 -5.56 0.01 14.23
C LYS A 29 -4.53 -0.21 15.34
N VAL A 30 -3.56 -1.11 15.12
CA VAL A 30 -2.45 -1.34 16.08
C VAL A 30 -1.65 -0.06 16.32
N HIS A 31 -1.49 0.78 15.28
CA HIS A 31 -0.83 2.08 15.39
C HIS A 31 -1.74 3.22 15.88
N GLY A 32 -2.95 2.91 16.35
CA GLY A 32 -3.88 3.90 16.91
C GLY A 32 -4.45 4.88 15.88
N ALA A 33 -4.43 4.52 14.60
CA ALA A 33 -4.98 5.31 13.51
C ALA A 33 -6.22 4.64 12.90
N ASP A 34 -6.91 5.36 12.02
CA ASP A 34 -7.96 4.85 11.16
C ASP A 34 -7.49 4.77 9.70
N ILE A 35 -8.27 4.10 8.86
CA ILE A 35 -7.90 3.88 7.46
C ILE A 35 -7.90 5.19 6.68
N GLU A 36 -8.78 6.13 7.06
CA GLU A 36 -8.90 7.46 6.47
C GLU A 36 -7.58 8.25 6.61
N LYS A 37 -6.94 8.18 7.79
CA LYS A 37 -5.63 8.79 8.02
C LYS A 37 -4.54 8.15 7.19
N LEU A 38 -4.54 6.82 7.04
CA LEU A 38 -3.58 6.13 6.16
C LEU A 38 -3.77 6.56 4.70
N GLU A 39 -5.01 6.61 4.23
CA GLU A 39 -5.35 7.02 2.87
C GLU A 39 -4.97 8.48 2.59
N GLU A 40 -5.11 9.36 3.58
CA GLU A 40 -4.64 10.74 3.47
C GLU A 40 -3.13 10.81 3.28
N ILE A 41 -2.35 10.06 4.08
CA ILE A 41 -0.89 9.97 3.92
C ILE A 41 -0.54 9.40 2.54
N ARG A 42 -1.24 8.36 2.07
CA ARG A 42 -1.03 7.75 0.76
C ARG A 42 -1.27 8.76 -0.38
N ARG A 43 -2.36 9.53 -0.31
CA ARG A 43 -2.66 10.59 -1.28
C ARG A 43 -1.61 11.69 -1.28
N GLN A 44 -1.20 12.17 -0.11
CA GLN A 44 -0.16 13.21 0.00
C GLN A 44 1.16 12.74 -0.63
N LYS A 45 1.59 11.49 -0.36
CA LYS A 45 2.76 10.90 -1.00
C LYS A 45 2.60 10.79 -2.52
N ALA A 46 1.40 10.46 -3.01
CA ALA A 46 1.14 10.38 -4.44
C ALA A 46 1.21 11.75 -5.12
N VAL A 47 0.71 12.81 -4.49
CA VAL A 47 0.84 14.18 -5.02
C VAL A 47 2.30 14.65 -5.00
N GLN A 48 3.04 14.37 -3.93
CA GLN A 48 4.43 14.80 -3.78
C GLN A 48 5.40 14.03 -4.68
N ARG A 49 5.11 12.75 -4.96
CA ARG A 49 6.03 11.79 -5.60
C ARG A 49 5.37 11.03 -6.75
N GLY A 50 4.35 11.58 -7.42
CA GLY A 50 3.64 10.95 -8.55
C GLY A 50 2.92 9.61 -8.28
N GLY A 51 3.00 9.08 -7.06
CA GLY A 51 2.47 7.77 -6.70
C GLY A 51 3.16 6.61 -7.43
N PHE A 52 2.63 5.40 -7.26
CA PHE A 52 3.19 4.21 -7.92
C PHE A 52 2.95 4.21 -9.44
N GLN A 53 1.95 4.96 -9.92
CA GLN A 53 1.60 5.02 -11.34
C GLN A 53 2.61 5.84 -12.16
N GLU A 54 3.16 6.91 -11.60
CA GLU A 54 4.14 7.74 -12.31
C GLU A 54 5.59 7.30 -12.08
N ARG A 55 5.84 6.22 -11.33
CA ARG A 55 7.19 5.67 -11.03
C ARG A 55 8.20 6.70 -10.55
N ILE A 56 7.77 7.80 -9.92
CA ILE A 56 8.70 8.76 -9.30
C ILE A 56 9.13 8.15 -7.95
N PHE A 57 10.14 7.29 -8.00
CA PHE A 57 10.78 6.75 -6.80
C PHE A 57 11.53 7.87 -6.07
N LEU A 58 11.43 7.91 -4.75
CA LEU A 58 12.28 8.77 -3.93
C LEU A 58 13.72 8.24 -4.05
N ILE A 59 14.59 8.95 -4.75
CA ILE A 59 15.99 8.56 -5.00
C ILE A 59 16.86 8.99 -3.81
N GLU A 60 16.47 8.61 -2.59
CA GLU A 60 17.23 8.91 -1.35
C GLU A 60 17.03 10.35 -0.82
N VAL A 61 17.13 10.49 0.51
CA VAL A 61 17.25 11.78 1.21
C VAL A 61 18.62 11.72 1.86
N GLU A 62 19.53 12.64 1.53
CA GLU A 62 20.77 12.79 2.29
C GLU A 62 20.39 13.37 3.66
N ASP A 63 20.64 12.61 4.72
CA ASP A 63 20.54 13.09 6.10
C ASP A 63 21.70 14.09 6.34
N GLU A 64 21.37 15.34 6.72
CA GLU A 64 22.34 16.29 7.31
C GLU A 64 22.61 15.98 8.79
#